data_AF-A0A1S3NA33-F1
#
_entry.id   AF-A0A1S3NA33-F1
#
_cell.length_a   1.000
_cell.length_b   1.000
_cell.length_c   1.000
_cell.angle_alpha   90.00
_cell.angle_beta   90.00
_cell.angle_gamma   90.00
#
_symmetry.space_group_name_H-M   'P 1'
#
loop_
_entity.id
_entity.type
_entity.pdbx_description
1 polymer ?
#
loop_
_entity_poly.entity_id
_entity_poly.type
_entity_poly.pdbx_seq_one_letter_code
_entity_poly.pdbx_strand_id
1 'polypeptide(L)'
;MSMLTSLLLLSAAFALADATSLLEEDLCPSGWTKYGPRCFMFVKTTRTWPEAERHCVSLGDKLVSVPNVVKYLGANLASVHSFAEEQFLQMMVLVNTGGFPLTWIGGFDAVQSKDRLWLWSDGSNFDHRNLAKGRPDAGARETCIHMNFGGQQRWNNALCGRSLPSVCSLRLLPLRQTIH
;
A
#
# COMPACT_ATOMS: atom_id res chain seq x y z
N MET A 1 16.20 -17.21 -49.00
CA MET A 1 16.06 -18.00 -47.75
C MET A 1 16.53 -17.22 -46.51
N SER A 2 17.67 -16.54 -46.54
CA SER A 2 18.21 -15.77 -45.39
C SER A 2 17.34 -14.61 -44.88
N MET A 3 16.56 -13.94 -45.74
CA MET A 3 15.72 -12.81 -45.29
C MET A 3 14.47 -13.26 -44.53
N LEU A 4 13.84 -14.37 -44.95
CA LEU A 4 12.69 -14.94 -44.25
C LEU A 4 13.05 -15.47 -42.86
N THR A 5 14.24 -16.08 -42.72
CA THR A 5 14.72 -16.56 -41.42
C THR A 5 14.98 -15.42 -40.44
N SER A 6 15.54 -14.29 -40.90
CA SER A 6 15.76 -13.12 -40.04
C SER A 6 14.46 -12.47 -39.58
N LEU A 7 13.46 -12.36 -40.47
CA LEU A 7 12.14 -11.82 -40.12
C LEU A 7 11.42 -12.69 -39.08
N LEU A 8 11.48 -14.02 -39.23
CA LEU A 8 10.89 -14.96 -38.27
C LEU A 8 11.58 -14.89 -36.90
N LEU A 9 12.91 -14.73 -36.87
CA LEU A 9 13.66 -14.57 -35.63
C LEU A 9 13.33 -13.24 -34.92
N LEU A 10 13.19 -12.13 -35.65
CA LEU A 10 12.76 -10.86 -35.08
C LEU A 10 11.34 -10.94 -34.52
N SER A 11 10.39 -11.57 -35.23
CA SER A 11 9.02 -11.72 -34.74
C SER A 11 8.94 -12.61 -33.49
N ALA A 12 9.74 -13.68 -33.43
CA ALA A 12 9.81 -14.55 -32.27
C ALA A 12 10.43 -13.83 -31.06
N ALA A 13 11.49 -13.04 -31.27
CA ALA A 13 12.11 -12.23 -30.22
C ALA A 13 11.14 -11.16 -29.67
N PHE A 14 10.36 -10.52 -30.55
CA PHE A 14 9.36 -9.53 -30.14
C PHE A 14 8.22 -10.18 -29.36
N ALA A 15 7.71 -11.33 -29.81
CA ALA A 15 6.67 -12.09 -29.10
C ALA A 15 7.16 -12.63 -27.74
N LEU A 16 8.42 -13.04 -27.63
CA LEU A 16 9.03 -13.47 -26.37
C LEU A 16 9.19 -12.29 -25.40
N ALA A 17 9.63 -11.12 -25.88
CA ALA A 17 9.73 -9.90 -25.07
C ALA A 17 8.36 -9.44 -24.55
N ASP A 18 7.33 -9.55 -25.39
CA ASP A 18 5.95 -9.19 -25.03
C ASP A 18 5.37 -10.17 -23.98
N ALA A 19 5.61 -11.47 -24.15
CA ALA A 19 5.23 -12.49 -23.17
C ALA A 19 5.97 -12.36 -21.83
N THR A 20 7.23 -11.94 -21.82
CA THR A 20 7.96 -11.63 -20.58
C THR A 20 7.42 -10.39 -19.87
N SER A 21 6.86 -9.42 -20.60
CA SER A 21 6.26 -8.22 -20.00
C SER A 21 4.91 -8.50 -19.33
N LEU A 22 4.11 -9.41 -19.91
CA LEU A 22 2.80 -9.80 -19.36
C LEU A 22 2.90 -10.61 -18.06
N LEU A 23 4.07 -11.18 -17.75
CA LEU A 23 4.34 -11.88 -16.48
C LEU A 23 4.77 -10.94 -15.35
N GLU A 24 5.14 -9.68 -15.63
CA GLU A 24 5.54 -8.69 -14.61
C GLU A 24 4.34 -7.91 -14.01
N GLU A 25 3.17 -7.97 -14.64
CA GLU A 25 2.06 -7.05 -14.33
C GLU A 25 1.34 -7.38 -13.01
N ASP A 26 1.21 -8.64 -12.61
CA ASP A 26 0.45 -9.00 -11.39
C ASP A 26 1.24 -9.84 -10.39
N LEU A 27 2.35 -9.28 -9.90
CA LEU A 27 3.13 -9.85 -8.79
C LEU A 27 2.40 -9.82 -7.45
N CYS A 28 1.23 -9.18 -7.40
CA CYS A 28 0.43 -9.06 -6.20
C CYS A 28 -0.35 -10.36 -5.95
N PRO A 29 -0.44 -10.83 -4.70
CA PRO A 29 -1.28 -11.95 -4.38
C PRO A 29 -2.75 -11.64 -4.66
N SER A 30 -3.56 -12.68 -4.83
CA SER A 30 -5.01 -12.54 -5.05
C SER A 30 -5.67 -11.62 -4.01
N GLY A 31 -6.48 -10.69 -4.48
CA GLY A 31 -7.18 -9.70 -3.66
C GLY A 31 -6.35 -8.45 -3.32
N TRP A 32 -5.07 -8.41 -3.70
CA TRP A 32 -4.24 -7.20 -3.59
C TRP A 32 -4.11 -6.52 -4.94
N THR A 33 -4.00 -5.19 -4.95
CA THR A 33 -3.83 -4.38 -6.15
C THR A 33 -2.45 -3.73 -6.16
N LYS A 34 -1.74 -3.86 -7.28
CA LYS A 34 -0.40 -3.30 -7.47
C LYS A 34 -0.44 -1.78 -7.60
N TYR A 35 0.48 -1.10 -6.92
CA TYR A 35 0.82 0.29 -7.18
C TYR A 35 2.31 0.49 -6.87
N GLY A 36 3.11 0.77 -7.91
CA GLY A 36 4.57 0.82 -7.80
C GLY A 36 5.16 -0.51 -7.28
N PRO A 37 6.09 -0.48 -6.31
CA PRO A 37 6.73 -1.67 -5.75
C PRO A 37 5.92 -2.31 -4.59
N ARG A 38 4.63 -1.99 -4.46
CA ARG A 38 3.79 -2.43 -3.35
C ARG A 38 2.45 -2.95 -3.85
N CYS A 39 1.81 -3.76 -3.03
CA CYS A 39 0.45 -4.20 -3.21
C CYS A 39 -0.42 -3.66 -2.09
N PHE A 40 -1.69 -3.40 -2.38
CA PHE A 40 -2.62 -2.78 -1.46
C PHE A 40 -3.94 -3.53 -1.40
N MET A 41 -4.56 -3.55 -0.23
CA MET A 41 -5.85 -4.20 -0.03
C MET A 41 -6.72 -3.35 0.88
N PHE A 42 -7.93 -3.03 0.41
CA PHE A 42 -8.95 -2.46 1.26
C PHE A 42 -9.63 -3.55 2.10
N VAL A 43 -9.66 -3.35 3.43
CA VAL A 43 -10.30 -4.24 4.39
C VAL A 43 -11.55 -3.57 4.92
N LYS A 44 -12.70 -4.08 4.50
CA LYS A 44 -14.03 -3.55 4.87
C LYS A 44 -14.37 -3.75 6.35
N THR A 45 -13.91 -4.84 6.97
CA THR A 45 -14.25 -5.14 8.37
C THR A 45 -13.61 -4.12 9.30
N THR A 46 -14.44 -3.43 10.08
CA THR A 46 -13.96 -2.38 10.97
C THR A 46 -13.19 -2.96 12.15
N ARG A 47 -12.11 -2.27 12.53
CA ARG A 47 -11.19 -2.66 13.62
C ARG A 47 -10.63 -1.43 14.30
N THR A 48 -10.24 -1.57 15.56
CA THR A 48 -9.35 -0.59 16.17
C THR A 48 -8.04 -0.52 15.38
N TRP A 49 -7.34 0.60 15.40
CA TRP A 49 -6.07 0.74 14.70
C TRP A 49 -5.08 -0.41 15.01
N PRO A 50 -4.82 -0.79 16.29
CA PRO A 50 -3.90 -1.90 16.59
C PRO A 50 -4.42 -3.27 16.16
N GLU A 51 -5.74 -3.48 16.09
CA GLU A 51 -6.33 -4.70 15.53
C GLU A 51 -6.22 -4.76 14.01
N ALA A 52 -6.38 -3.61 13.34
CA ALA A 52 -6.22 -3.48 11.90
C ALA A 52 -4.77 -3.76 11.47
N GLU A 53 -3.80 -3.20 12.20
CA GLU A 53 -2.38 -3.48 12.01
C GLU A 53 -2.05 -4.97 12.15
N ARG A 54 -2.48 -5.59 13.26
CA ARG A 54 -2.32 -7.04 13.47
C ARG A 54 -2.97 -7.87 12.36
N HIS A 55 -4.09 -7.42 11.84
CA HIS A 55 -4.75 -8.10 10.73
C HIS A 55 -3.93 -8.02 9.44
N CYS A 56 -3.39 -6.85 9.09
CA CYS A 56 -2.52 -6.69 7.93
C CYS A 56 -1.25 -7.56 8.05
N VAL A 57 -0.60 -7.56 9.21
CA VAL A 57 0.56 -8.44 9.49
C VAL A 57 0.20 -9.90 9.29
N SER A 58 -0.92 -10.35 9.86
CA SER A 58 -1.40 -11.74 9.70
C SER A 58 -1.73 -12.10 8.24
N LEU A 59 -2.18 -11.14 7.42
CA LEU A 59 -2.36 -11.38 5.99
C LEU A 59 -1.01 -11.58 5.31
N GLY A 60 0.00 -10.75 5.62
CA GLY A 60 1.36 -10.87 5.11
C GLY A 60 2.02 -12.21 5.46
N ASP A 61 1.90 -12.65 6.71
CA ASP A 61 2.51 -13.90 7.21
C ASP A 61 1.98 -15.16 6.51
N LYS A 62 0.76 -15.10 5.97
CA LYS A 62 0.13 -16.22 5.23
C LYS A 62 0.58 -16.31 3.78
N LEU A 63 1.22 -15.27 3.24
CA LEU A 63 1.61 -15.22 1.85
C LEU A 63 2.92 -15.98 1.61
N VAL A 64 2.92 -16.79 0.55
CA VAL A 64 4.11 -17.53 0.11
C VAL A 64 4.72 -16.77 -1.06
N SER A 65 6.00 -16.42 -0.93
CA SER A 65 6.76 -15.76 -2.01
C SER A 65 6.82 -16.65 -3.25
N VAL A 66 6.77 -16.04 -4.44
CA VAL A 66 6.88 -16.78 -5.71
C VAL A 66 8.37 -17.04 -6.00
N PRO A 67 8.82 -18.31 -6.00
CA PRO A 67 10.24 -18.63 -6.15
C PRO A 67 10.83 -18.01 -7.42
N ASN A 68 12.02 -17.40 -7.29
CA ASN A 68 12.76 -16.77 -8.39
C ASN A 68 12.04 -15.64 -9.14
N VAL A 69 10.93 -15.12 -8.59
CA VAL A 69 10.15 -14.03 -9.20
C VAL A 69 10.01 -12.86 -8.23
N VAL A 70 9.39 -13.09 -7.06
CA VAL A 70 9.15 -12.02 -6.10
C VAL A 70 9.18 -12.54 -4.67
N LYS A 71 9.82 -11.77 -3.79
CA LYS A 71 9.74 -11.97 -2.34
C LYS A 71 8.77 -10.98 -1.71
N TYR A 72 7.84 -11.50 -0.92
CA TYR A 72 6.95 -10.71 -0.08
C TYR A 72 7.66 -10.40 1.24
N LEU A 73 7.75 -9.12 1.60
CA LEU A 73 8.48 -8.67 2.80
C LEU A 73 7.60 -8.50 4.05
N GLY A 74 6.34 -8.90 3.96
CA GLY A 74 5.33 -8.68 5.01
C GLY A 74 4.36 -7.54 4.67
N ALA A 75 3.29 -7.45 5.46
CA ALA A 75 2.24 -6.46 5.30
C ALA A 75 1.94 -5.72 6.59
N ASN A 76 1.53 -4.47 6.46
CA ASN A 76 1.19 -3.57 7.56
C ASN A 76 -0.01 -2.71 7.13
N LEU A 77 -0.54 -1.86 8.01
CA LEU A 77 -1.38 -0.76 7.55
C LEU A 77 -0.59 0.13 6.57
N ALA A 78 -1.29 0.63 5.55
CA ALA A 78 -0.65 1.35 4.47
C ALA A 78 0.03 2.64 4.94
N SER A 79 1.31 2.78 4.62
CA SER A 79 2.02 4.07 4.59
C SER A 79 1.72 4.82 3.30
N VAL A 80 1.95 6.14 3.27
CA VAL A 80 1.77 6.96 2.06
C VAL A 80 2.99 7.85 1.87
N HIS A 81 3.51 7.88 0.65
CA HIS A 81 4.78 8.55 0.30
C HIS A 81 4.63 9.56 -0.83
N SER A 82 3.45 9.69 -1.44
CA SER A 82 3.21 10.69 -2.48
C SER A 82 1.74 11.06 -2.58
N PHE A 83 1.47 12.19 -3.21
CA PHE A 83 0.10 12.60 -3.52
C PHE A 83 -0.59 11.62 -4.49
N ALA A 84 0.14 11.07 -5.46
CA ALA A 84 -0.43 10.10 -6.40
C ALA A 84 -0.82 8.79 -5.70
N GLU A 85 -0.03 8.37 -4.71
CA GLU A 85 -0.34 7.21 -3.88
C GLU A 85 -1.54 7.46 -2.97
N GLU A 86 -1.63 8.65 -2.35
CA GLU A 86 -2.81 9.06 -1.58
C GLU A 86 -4.08 8.96 -2.43
N GLN A 87 -4.06 9.54 -3.65
CA GLN A 87 -5.20 9.47 -4.56
C GLN A 87 -5.54 8.03 -4.94
N PHE A 88 -4.53 7.18 -5.19
CA PHE A 88 -4.75 5.76 -5.45
C PHE A 88 -5.48 5.06 -4.29
N LEU A 89 -5.07 5.31 -3.04
CA LEU A 89 -5.75 4.76 -1.86
C LEU A 89 -7.18 5.27 -1.71
N GLN A 90 -7.39 6.56 -1.90
CA GLN A 90 -8.72 7.17 -1.85
C GLN A 90 -9.64 6.57 -2.92
N MET A 91 -9.14 6.38 -4.14
CA MET A 91 -9.88 5.74 -5.24
C MET A 91 -10.16 4.26 -4.97
N MET A 92 -9.22 3.52 -4.39
CA MET A 92 -9.45 2.13 -3.96
C MET A 92 -10.61 2.05 -2.97
N VAL A 93 -10.65 2.95 -1.97
CA VAL A 93 -11.75 3.01 -1.01
C VAL A 93 -13.07 3.40 -1.69
N LEU A 94 -13.04 4.39 -2.59
CA LEU A 94 -14.21 4.83 -3.35
C LEU A 94 -14.84 3.68 -4.14
N VAL A 95 -14.03 2.95 -4.91
CA VAL A 95 -14.50 1.84 -5.74
C VAL A 95 -15.09 0.72 -4.89
N ASN A 96 -14.50 0.43 -3.72
CA ASN A 96 -14.96 -0.65 -2.85
C ASN A 96 -16.19 -0.30 -2.00
N THR A 97 -16.46 0.99 -1.78
CA THR A 97 -17.49 1.43 -0.81
C THR A 97 -18.55 2.36 -1.39
N GLY A 98 -18.34 2.90 -2.59
CA GLY A 98 -19.19 3.94 -3.17
C GLY A 98 -19.02 5.32 -2.53
N GLY A 99 -18.03 5.50 -1.65
CA GLY A 99 -17.77 6.79 -0.99
C GLY A 99 -16.39 6.85 -0.34
N PHE A 100 -16.20 7.82 0.55
CA PHE A 100 -14.93 8.05 1.25
C PHE A 100 -15.09 7.90 2.77
N PRO A 101 -15.43 6.71 3.30
CA PRO A 101 -15.48 6.50 4.73
C PRO A 101 -14.10 6.75 5.35
N LEU A 102 -14.09 7.22 6.61
CA LEU A 102 -12.87 7.31 7.40
C LEU A 102 -12.19 5.94 7.44
N THR A 103 -10.92 5.89 7.06
CA THR A 103 -10.21 4.63 6.82
C THR A 103 -8.83 4.68 7.45
N TRP A 104 -8.49 3.69 8.27
CA TRP A 104 -7.18 3.60 8.92
C TRP A 104 -6.05 3.43 7.90
N ILE A 105 -4.96 4.15 8.15
CA ILE A 105 -3.64 4.00 7.53
C ILE A 105 -2.59 3.88 8.62
N GLY A 106 -1.36 3.50 8.28
CA GLY A 106 -0.34 3.04 9.25
C GLY A 106 0.30 4.14 10.10
N GLY A 107 -0.19 5.37 10.02
CA GLY A 107 0.43 6.51 10.68
C GLY A 107 0.08 6.55 12.15
N PHE A 108 1.09 6.69 13.02
CA PHE A 108 0.88 6.82 14.46
C PHE A 108 1.90 7.76 15.11
N ASP A 109 1.53 8.35 16.25
CA ASP A 109 2.41 9.18 17.08
C ASP A 109 3.15 8.29 18.08
N ALA A 110 4.46 8.16 17.89
CA ALA A 110 5.31 7.26 18.65
C ALA A 110 5.69 7.80 20.04
N VAL A 111 5.70 9.11 20.24
CA VAL A 111 6.24 9.74 21.46
C VAL A 111 5.14 10.34 22.33
N GLN A 112 3.95 10.59 21.77
CA GLN A 112 2.79 11.15 22.49
C GLN A 112 3.14 12.42 23.28
N SER A 113 4.11 13.20 22.78
CA SER A 113 4.57 14.45 23.37
C SER A 113 3.98 15.66 22.65
N LYS A 114 4.20 16.85 23.20
CA LYS A 114 3.76 18.11 22.58
C LYS A 114 4.32 18.30 21.17
N ASP A 115 5.52 17.79 20.90
CA ASP A 115 6.20 17.96 19.62
C ASP A 115 5.78 16.93 18.55
N ARG A 116 5.14 15.83 18.98
CA ARG A 116 4.61 14.71 18.19
C ARG A 116 5.61 14.09 17.20
N LEU A 117 5.87 12.78 17.31
CA LEU A 117 6.71 12.07 16.34
C LEU A 117 5.88 11.08 15.54
N TRP A 118 5.49 11.48 14.33
CA TRP A 118 4.73 10.63 13.42
C TRP A 118 5.64 9.63 12.71
N LEU A 119 5.27 8.35 12.79
CA LEU A 119 5.91 7.23 12.12
C LEU A 119 4.87 6.40 11.36
N TRP A 120 5.32 5.66 10.36
CA TRP A 120 4.54 4.59 9.74
C TRP A 120 4.83 3.25 10.43
N SER A 121 3.80 2.41 10.63
CA SER A 121 3.94 1.09 11.26
C SER A 121 4.80 0.10 10.48
N ASP A 122 4.93 0.30 9.17
CA ASP A 122 5.81 -0.49 8.27
C ASP A 122 7.29 -0.07 8.33
N GLY A 123 7.64 0.87 9.21
CA GLY A 123 9.00 1.39 9.41
C GLY A 123 9.51 2.28 8.29
N SER A 124 8.69 2.63 7.29
CA SER A 124 9.06 3.56 6.24
C SER A 124 9.15 5.01 6.74
N ASN A 125 9.84 5.87 5.98
CA ASN A 125 9.99 7.28 6.33
C ASN A 125 8.64 7.99 6.32
N PHE A 126 8.41 8.86 7.31
CA PHE A 126 7.25 9.75 7.34
C PHE A 126 7.51 11.02 6.49
N ASP A 127 7.65 10.82 5.18
CA ASP A 127 8.11 11.80 4.18
C ASP A 127 6.98 12.54 3.45
N HIS A 128 5.77 11.97 3.43
CA HIS A 128 4.56 12.64 2.96
C HIS A 128 3.68 13.08 4.13
N ARG A 129 3.17 14.33 4.07
CA ARG A 129 2.29 14.89 5.09
C ARG A 129 1.05 15.50 4.45
N ASN A 130 -0.10 14.86 4.68
CA ASN A 130 -1.40 15.37 4.24
C ASN A 130 -2.38 15.55 5.42
N LEU A 131 -1.86 15.98 6.58
CA LEU A 131 -2.71 16.31 7.74
C LEU A 131 -3.65 17.48 7.41
N ALA A 132 -4.92 17.36 7.84
CA ALA A 132 -5.89 18.43 7.71
C ALA A 132 -5.44 19.69 8.46
N LYS A 133 -5.85 20.86 7.97
CA LYS A 133 -5.48 22.13 8.60
C LYS A 133 -5.92 22.14 10.07
N GLY A 134 -5.00 22.50 10.96
CA GLY A 134 -5.24 22.52 12.41
C GLY A 134 -5.01 21.17 13.10
N ARG A 135 -4.51 20.15 12.38
CA ARG A 135 -4.14 18.85 12.93
C ARG A 135 -2.60 18.72 13.00
N PRO A 136 -1.99 18.29 14.13
CA PRO A 136 -2.55 17.81 15.38
C PRO A 136 -3.58 18.67 16.11
N ASP A 137 -4.71 18.19 16.63
CA ASP A 137 -5.42 19.00 17.64
C ASP A 137 -4.53 19.11 18.90
N ALA A 138 -4.23 20.33 19.36
CA ALA A 138 -3.37 20.54 20.52
C ALA A 138 -4.00 19.89 21.78
N GLY A 139 -3.30 18.92 22.39
CA GLY A 139 -3.76 18.23 23.61
C GLY A 139 -4.62 16.97 23.39
N ALA A 140 -4.91 16.59 22.15
CA ALA A 140 -5.67 15.38 21.87
C ALA A 140 -4.82 14.11 22.12
N ARG A 141 -5.35 13.15 22.89
CA ARG A 141 -4.80 11.78 23.08
C ARG A 141 -4.90 10.89 21.82
N GLU A 142 -5.14 11.52 20.68
CA GLU A 142 -5.41 10.90 19.40
C GLU A 142 -4.08 10.70 18.66
N THR A 143 -3.63 9.45 18.64
CA THR A 143 -2.28 9.06 18.21
C THR A 143 -2.27 8.22 16.93
N CYS A 144 -3.42 7.95 16.30
CA CYS A 144 -3.50 7.13 15.08
C CYS A 144 -4.11 7.92 13.91
N ILE A 145 -3.63 7.69 12.70
CA ILE A 145 -4.06 8.45 11.50
C ILE A 145 -5.08 7.65 10.70
N HIS A 146 -6.17 8.32 10.31
CA HIS A 146 -7.05 7.87 9.23
C HIS A 146 -7.07 8.90 8.09
N MET A 147 -7.34 8.43 6.88
CA MET A 147 -7.59 9.27 5.70
C MET A 147 -9.09 9.58 5.53
N ASN A 148 -9.43 10.30 4.45
CA ASN A 148 -10.80 10.67 4.06
C ASN A 148 -11.54 11.60 5.04
N PHE A 149 -10.82 12.45 5.76
CA PHE A 149 -11.43 13.39 6.70
C PHE A 149 -11.89 14.70 6.03
N GLY A 150 -13.15 15.08 6.31
CA GLY A 150 -13.74 16.34 5.85
C GLY A 150 -13.92 16.43 4.33
N GLY A 151 -14.37 17.59 3.85
CA GLY A 151 -14.65 17.80 2.41
C GLY A 151 -13.41 17.75 1.50
N GLN A 152 -12.21 17.85 2.07
CA GLN A 152 -10.94 17.74 1.35
C GLN A 152 -10.28 16.35 1.47
N GLN A 153 -10.93 15.41 2.18
CA GLN A 153 -10.49 14.02 2.31
C GLN A 153 -9.04 13.85 2.83
N ARG A 154 -8.56 14.81 3.63
CA ARG A 154 -7.21 14.80 4.19
C ARG A 154 -7.08 13.82 5.36
N TRP A 155 -5.88 13.71 5.91
CA TRP A 155 -5.64 12.90 7.09
C TRP A 155 -6.08 13.62 8.35
N ASN A 156 -6.55 12.84 9.32
CA ASN A 156 -6.80 13.32 10.66
C ASN A 156 -6.27 12.31 11.67
N ASN A 157 -5.81 12.82 12.81
CA ASN A 157 -5.51 12.00 13.97
C ASN A 157 -6.82 11.66 14.70
N ALA A 158 -6.92 10.44 15.24
CA ALA A 158 -8.05 9.97 16.02
C ALA A 158 -7.61 9.02 17.14
N LEU A 159 -8.53 8.72 18.06
CA LEU A 159 -8.33 7.71 19.09
C LEU A 159 -8.16 6.34 18.41
N CYS A 160 -7.05 5.67 18.68
CA CYS A 160 -6.72 4.36 18.10
C CYS A 160 -7.77 3.28 18.41
N GLY A 161 -8.52 3.44 19.50
CA GLY A 161 -9.62 2.54 19.90
C GLY A 161 -10.89 2.69 19.07
N ARG A 162 -10.95 3.61 18.10
CA ARG A 162 -12.10 3.73 17.19
C ARG A 162 -12.07 2.60 16.17
N SER A 163 -13.22 1.97 15.92
CA SER A 163 -13.34 0.95 14.88
C SER A 163 -13.62 1.58 13.50
N LEU A 164 -12.68 1.42 12.56
CA LEU A 164 -12.79 1.89 11.17
C LEU A 164 -12.35 0.78 10.20
N PRO A 165 -12.79 0.81 8.92
CA PRO A 165 -12.15 0.02 7.88
C PRO A 165 -10.69 0.46 7.69
N SER A 166 -9.88 -0.32 6.99
CA SER A 166 -8.46 -0.04 6.83
C SER A 166 -7.94 -0.34 5.42
N VAL A 167 -6.77 0.20 5.09
CA VAL A 167 -5.98 -0.24 3.94
C VAL A 167 -4.71 -0.91 4.44
N CYS A 168 -4.44 -2.12 3.98
CA CYS A 168 -3.15 -2.79 4.17
C CYS A 168 -2.23 -2.54 2.97
N SER A 169 -0.93 -2.49 3.21
CA SER A 169 0.10 -2.53 2.17
C SER A 169 1.04 -3.72 2.37
N LEU A 170 1.54 -4.27 1.27
CA LEU A 170 2.48 -5.38 1.20
C LEU A 170 3.66 -4.93 0.34
N ARG A 171 4.89 -5.07 0.86
CA ARG A 171 6.09 -4.66 0.12
C ARG A 171 6.64 -5.81 -0.72
N LEU A 172 6.90 -5.52 -1.99
CA LEU A 172 7.49 -6.47 -2.94
C LEU A 172 9.00 -6.25 -3.06
N LEU A 173 9.75 -7.34 -3.17
CA LEU A 173 11.13 -7.34 -3.62
C LEU A 173 11.22 -8.21 -4.89
N PRO A 174 11.27 -7.59 -6.09
CA PRO A 174 11.49 -8.31 -7.33
C PRO A 174 12.84 -9.04 -7.30
N LEU A 175 12.84 -10.33 -7.61
CA LEU A 175 14.06 -11.13 -7.69
C LEU A 175 14.45 -11.19 -9.17
N ARG A 176 15.43 -10.38 -9.58
CA ARG A 176 16.01 -10.52 -10.93
C ARG A 176 16.71 -11.87 -11.02
N GLN A 177 16.40 -12.65 -12.05
CA GLN A 177 17.31 -13.70 -12.50
C GLN A 177 18.50 -13.01 -13.15
N THR A 178 19.67 -13.05 -12.52
CA THR A 178 20.93 -12.84 -13.23
C THR A 178 21.07 -13.99 -14.22
N ILE A 179 20.78 -13.70 -15.50
CA ILE A 179 21.14 -14.58 -16.61
C ILE A 179 22.67 -14.63 -16.59
N HIS A 180 23.22 -15.78 -16.17
CA HIS A 180 24.62 -16.12 -16.38
C HIS A 180 24.76 -16.83 -17.73
#